data_AF-A0A3A9C9I1-F1
#
_entry.id   AF-A0A3A9C9I1-F1
#
_cell.length_a   1.000
_cell.length_b   1.000
_cell.length_c   1.000
_cell.angle_alpha   90.00
_cell.angle_beta   90.00
_cell.angle_gamma   90.00
#
_symmetry.space_group_name_H-M   'P 1'
#
loop_
_entity.id
_entity.type
_entity.pdbx_description
1 polymer ?
#
loop_
_entity_poly.entity_id
_entity_poly.type
_entity_poly.pdbx_seq_one_letter_code
_entity_poly.pdbx_strand_id
1 'polypeptide(L)'
;MAVFRETRTEVYCDNCGELLGRWDSVRGVSKEWAKYYVRQRGATTGKRITCKKCRIEVRIEKCGLIKEHGSPGRDSDGCLGFGKEFDDEPIEKCKNCIACTTFDWEEEAYRLSIEGRHDRRMKGVIKNG
;
A
#
# COMPACT_ATOMS: atom_id res chain seq x y z
N MET A 1 38.03 29.40 -2.99
CA MET A 1 37.46 28.31 -2.17
C MET A 1 36.32 27.69 -2.96
N ALA A 2 36.32 26.37 -3.16
CA ALA A 2 35.25 25.70 -3.89
C ALA A 2 33.98 25.66 -3.02
N VAL A 3 32.86 26.10 -3.58
CA VAL A 3 31.55 26.02 -2.93
C VAL A 3 30.97 24.63 -3.21
N PHE A 4 30.72 23.84 -2.17
CA PHE A 4 30.04 22.56 -2.28
C PHE A 4 28.55 22.74 -1.96
N ARG A 5 27.67 22.10 -2.74
CA ARG A 5 26.22 22.12 -2.54
C ARG A 5 25.69 20.70 -2.48
N GLU A 6 24.94 20.42 -1.43
CA GLU A 6 24.17 19.18 -1.28
C GLU A 6 22.68 19.51 -1.26
N THR A 7 21.87 18.64 -1.85
CA THR A 7 20.43 18.73 -1.86
C THR A 7 19.85 17.49 -1.19
N ARG A 8 19.05 17.71 -0.14
CA ARG A 8 18.35 16.64 0.56
C ARG A 8 16.91 16.57 0.08
N THR A 9 16.48 15.37 -0.31
CA THR A 9 15.08 15.09 -0.65
C THR A 9 14.55 14.05 0.32
N GLU A 10 13.44 14.36 0.98
CA GLU A 10 12.84 13.49 1.99
C GLU A 10 11.35 13.35 1.72
N VAL A 11 10.83 12.14 1.97
CA VAL A 11 9.41 11.84 1.84
C VAL A 11 8.91 11.28 3.16
N TYR A 12 7.86 11.91 3.70
CA TYR A 12 7.25 11.55 4.97
C TYR A 12 5.83 11.02 4.78
N CYS A 13 5.37 10.25 5.75
CA CYS A 13 3.96 9.90 5.88
C CYS A 13 3.18 11.10 6.44
N ASP A 14 2.12 11.53 5.75
CA ASP A 14 1.25 12.61 6.20
C ASP A 14 0.36 12.23 7.39
N ASN A 15 0.36 10.96 7.81
CA ASN A 15 -0.46 10.47 8.93
C ASN A 15 0.36 10.32 10.21
N CYS A 16 1.48 9.59 10.17
CA CYS A 16 2.31 9.31 11.34
C CYS A 16 3.65 10.06 11.36
N GLY A 17 4.01 10.79 10.31
CA GLY A 17 5.30 11.49 10.20
C GLY A 17 6.52 10.60 9.94
N GLU A 18 6.33 9.28 9.75
CA GLU A 18 7.43 8.35 9.46
C GLU A 18 8.15 8.71 8.15
N LEU A 19 9.49 8.69 8.19
CA LEU A 19 10.35 8.90 7.02
C LEU A 19 10.30 7.66 6.11
N LEU A 20 9.81 7.82 4.88
CA LEU A 20 9.63 6.73 3.91
C LEU A 20 10.82 6.60 2.95
N GLY A 21 11.51 7.70 2.70
CA GLY A 21 12.71 7.75 1.85
C GLY A 21 13.48 9.04 2.04
N ARG A 22 14.81 8.94 2.00
CA ARG A 22 15.76 10.04 2.04
C ARG A 22 16.79 9.85 0.95
N TRP A 23 17.14 10.94 0.27
CA TRP A 23 18.21 10.99 -0.71
C TRP A 23 19.05 12.24 -0.49
N ASP A 24 20.34 12.01 -0.31
CA ASP A 24 21.34 13.06 -0.20
C ASP A 24 22.16 13.03 -1.48
N SER A 25 21.97 14.01 -2.35
CA SER A 25 22.72 14.09 -3.61
C SER A 25 22.97 15.52 -4.03
N VAL A 26 23.96 15.75 -4.90
CA VAL A 26 24.28 17.09 -5.38
C VAL A 26 23.08 17.73 -6.10
N ARG A 27 22.33 16.93 -6.88
CA ARG A 27 21.21 17.38 -7.73
C ARG A 27 19.82 17.16 -7.13
N GLY A 28 19.71 16.43 -6.01
CA GLY A 28 18.44 15.94 -5.49
C GLY A 28 17.83 14.85 -6.37
N VAL A 29 16.63 14.38 -6.00
CA VAL A 29 15.82 13.46 -6.82
C VAL A 29 14.51 14.13 -7.20
N SER A 30 13.92 13.75 -8.34
CA SER A 30 12.64 14.33 -8.75
C SER A 30 11.51 13.91 -7.82
N LYS A 31 10.48 14.76 -7.72
CA LYS A 31 9.28 14.47 -6.91
C LYS A 31 8.53 13.25 -7.45
N GLU A 32 8.44 13.08 -8.77
CA GLU A 32 7.78 11.91 -9.36
C GLU A 32 8.52 10.62 -9.00
N TRP A 33 9.85 10.63 -9.09
CA TRP A 33 10.66 9.45 -8.79
C TRP A 33 10.60 9.10 -7.30
N ALA A 34 10.70 10.10 -6.41
CA ALA A 34 10.57 9.88 -4.96
C ALA A 34 9.19 9.30 -4.60
N LYS A 35 8.11 9.80 -5.23
CA LYS A 35 6.75 9.26 -5.07
C LYS A 35 6.62 7.82 -5.59
N TYR A 36 7.22 7.53 -6.73
CA TYR A 36 7.23 6.19 -7.31
C TYR A 36 7.95 5.20 -6.40
N TYR A 37 9.12 5.57 -5.89
CA TYR A 37 9.94 4.74 -5.02
C TYR A 37 9.22 4.34 -3.73
N VAL A 38 8.64 5.32 -3.01
CA VAL A 38 7.93 5.00 -1.76
C VAL A 38 6.65 4.20 -2.02
N ARG A 39 6.04 4.34 -3.21
CA ARG A 39 4.87 3.55 -3.61
C ARG A 39 5.21 2.07 -3.79
N GLN A 40 6.36 1.76 -4.40
CA GLN A 40 6.86 0.37 -4.47
C GLN A 40 7.08 -0.23 -3.08
N ARG A 41 7.45 0.59 -2.09
CA ARG A 41 7.57 0.16 -0.68
C ARG A 41 6.23 0.04 0.05
N GLY A 42 5.11 0.17 -0.66
CA GLY A 42 3.78 -0.01 -0.12
C GLY A 42 3.12 1.27 0.40
N ALA A 43 3.69 2.46 0.17
CA ALA A 43 2.99 3.71 0.46
C ALA A 43 1.91 4.02 -0.59
N THR A 44 0.89 4.79 -0.21
CA THR A 44 -0.03 5.42 -1.18
C THR A 44 0.53 6.79 -1.52
N THR A 45 0.66 7.11 -2.81
CA THR A 45 1.13 8.43 -3.27
C THR A 45 0.07 9.09 -4.13
N GLY A 46 -0.88 9.75 -3.47
CA GLY A 46 -1.98 10.49 -4.11
C GLY A 46 -1.97 11.96 -3.71
N LYS A 47 -3.15 12.49 -3.34
CA LYS A 47 -3.27 13.82 -2.71
C LYS A 47 -2.51 13.90 -1.38
N ARG A 48 -2.42 12.77 -0.66
CA ARG A 48 -1.63 12.57 0.55
C ARG A 48 -0.73 11.35 0.38
N ILE A 49 0.38 11.34 1.10
CA ILE A 49 1.33 10.23 1.21
C ILE A 49 1.04 9.48 2.51
N THR A 50 0.73 8.19 2.41
CA THR A 50 0.42 7.35 3.58
C THR A 50 1.28 6.11 3.56
N CYS A 51 2.00 5.84 4.66
CA CYS A 51 2.90 4.70 4.77
C CYS A 51 2.15 3.36 4.81
N LYS A 52 2.88 2.27 4.55
CA LYS A 52 2.35 0.91 4.57
C LYS A 52 1.63 0.59 5.89
N LYS A 53 2.21 0.97 7.03
CA LYS A 53 1.63 0.69 8.37
C LYS A 53 0.28 1.39 8.56
N CYS A 54 0.20 2.70 8.32
CA CYS A 54 -1.06 3.43 8.44
C CYS A 54 -2.13 2.93 7.46
N ARG A 55 -1.74 2.46 6.25
CA ARG A 55 -2.69 1.83 5.32
C ARG A 55 -3.27 0.54 5.90
N ILE A 56 -2.43 -0.28 6.53
CA ILE A 56 -2.83 -1.55 7.16
C ILE A 56 -3.77 -1.27 8.34
N GLU A 57 -3.41 -0.34 9.22
CA GLU A 57 -4.24 0.05 10.39
C GLU A 57 -5.63 0.52 9.98
N VAL A 58 -5.71 1.47 9.05
CA VAL A 58 -7.00 1.98 8.53
C VAL A 58 -7.80 0.85 7.86
N ARG A 59 -7.12 -0.12 7.23
CA ARG A 59 -7.80 -1.26 6.63
C ARG A 59 -8.33 -2.22 7.70
N ILE A 60 -7.56 -2.49 8.75
CA ILE A 60 -8.00 -3.32 9.89
C ILE A 60 -9.24 -2.70 10.54
N GLU A 61 -9.21 -1.39 10.81
CA GLU A 61 -10.33 -0.67 11.39
C GLU A 61 -11.60 -0.79 10.51
N LYS A 62 -11.48 -0.54 9.20
CA LYS A 62 -12.60 -0.69 8.25
C LYS A 62 -13.14 -2.12 8.20
N CYS A 63 -12.26 -3.12 8.21
CA CYS A 63 -12.69 -4.52 8.27
C CYS A 63 -13.40 -4.85 9.58
N GLY A 64 -12.95 -4.28 10.70
CA GLY A 64 -13.60 -4.39 12.00
C GLY A 64 -15.01 -3.78 11.98
N LEU A 65 -15.16 -2.57 11.44
CA LEU A 65 -16.46 -1.92 11.28
C LEU A 65 -17.45 -2.73 10.43
N ILE A 66 -16.98 -3.33 9.33
CA ILE A 66 -17.79 -4.23 8.50
C ILE A 66 -18.23 -5.47 9.30
N LYS A 67 -17.38 -6.01 10.17
CA LYS A 67 -17.74 -7.14 11.03
C LYS A 67 -18.77 -6.75 12.09
N GLU A 68 -18.61 -5.59 12.73
CA GLU A 68 -19.50 -5.16 13.82
C GLU A 68 -20.88 -4.70 13.31
N HIS A 69 -20.93 -4.03 12.16
CA HIS A 69 -22.16 -3.39 11.68
C HIS A 69 -22.73 -3.99 10.38
N GLY A 70 -22.07 -5.02 9.84
CA GLY A 70 -22.42 -5.58 8.53
C GLY A 70 -21.90 -4.74 7.36
N SER A 71 -21.95 -5.30 6.14
CA SER A 71 -21.48 -4.62 4.94
C SER A 71 -22.46 -3.52 4.48
N PRO A 72 -21.97 -2.31 4.12
CA PRO A 72 -22.76 -1.38 3.33
C PRO A 72 -22.83 -1.90 1.88
N GLY A 73 -23.83 -2.73 1.60
CA GLY A 73 -24.09 -3.29 0.26
C GLY A 73 -23.61 -4.73 0.11
N ARG A 74 -24.55 -5.62 -0.24
CA ARG A 74 -24.39 -7.08 -0.31
C ARG A 74 -24.04 -7.57 -1.73
N ASP A 75 -23.65 -6.67 -2.62
CA ASP A 75 -23.58 -6.93 -4.07
C ASP A 75 -22.20 -6.59 -4.66
N SER A 76 -21.18 -7.37 -4.31
CA SER A 76 -19.91 -7.55 -5.03
C SER A 76 -18.94 -8.33 -4.14
N ASP A 77 -17.85 -8.88 -4.69
CA ASP A 77 -16.71 -9.53 -4.03
C ASP A 77 -15.98 -8.64 -2.99
N GLY A 78 -16.73 -8.14 -2.02
CA GLY A 78 -16.32 -7.23 -0.98
C GLY A 78 -15.64 -7.95 0.17
N CYS A 79 -14.73 -7.24 0.83
CA CYS A 79 -13.99 -7.74 1.98
C CYS A 79 -14.91 -8.19 3.12
N LEU A 80 -14.90 -9.50 3.43
CA LEU A 80 -15.75 -10.15 4.45
C LEU A 80 -15.29 -9.91 5.91
N GLY A 81 -14.23 -9.14 6.13
CA GLY A 81 -13.68 -8.87 7.47
C GLY A 81 -12.57 -9.83 7.90
N PHE A 82 -12.13 -9.69 9.16
CA PHE A 82 -11.15 -10.59 9.80
C PHE A 82 -11.88 -11.56 10.74
N GLY A 83 -11.70 -12.87 10.53
CA GLY A 83 -12.11 -13.88 11.51
C GLY A 83 -11.29 -13.80 12.80
N LYS A 84 -11.92 -14.03 13.95
CA LYS A 84 -11.26 -14.24 15.25
C LYS A 84 -11.07 -15.74 15.48
N GLU A 85 -10.12 -16.13 16.32
CA GLU A 85 -9.86 -17.54 16.67
C GLU A 85 -11.06 -18.27 17.32
N PHE A 86 -12.07 -17.52 17.77
CA PHE A 86 -13.29 -18.02 18.42
C PHE A 86 -14.56 -17.83 17.59
N ASP A 87 -14.48 -17.50 16.29
CA ASP A 87 -15.67 -17.49 15.43
C ASP A 87 -16.04 -18.93 15.04
N ASP A 88 -17.31 -19.32 15.21
CA ASP A 88 -17.83 -20.68 14.95
C ASP A 88 -17.76 -21.11 13.47
N GLU A 89 -17.57 -20.16 12.55
CA GLU A 89 -17.24 -20.41 11.15
C GLU A 89 -15.88 -19.77 10.83
N PRO A 90 -14.93 -20.49 10.18
CA PRO A 90 -13.70 -19.90 9.71
C PRO A 90 -14.02 -18.92 8.58
N ILE A 91 -14.30 -17.66 8.92
CA ILE A 91 -14.44 -16.58 7.94
C ILE A 91 -13.15 -16.55 7.14
N GLU A 92 -13.21 -16.94 5.86
CA GLU A 92 -12.07 -16.90 4.96
C GLU A 92 -11.48 -15.50 5.03
N LYS A 93 -10.23 -15.40 5.50
CA LYS A 93 -9.49 -14.13 5.55
C LYS A 93 -9.60 -13.50 4.16
N CYS A 94 -10.02 -12.23 4.10
CA CYS A 94 -10.19 -11.54 2.82
C CYS A 94 -8.90 -11.68 1.97
N LYS A 95 -8.98 -12.50 0.90
CA LYS A 95 -7.82 -12.94 0.10
C LYS A 95 -7.05 -11.77 -0.53
N ASN A 96 -7.73 -10.63 -0.73
CA ASN A 96 -7.20 -9.41 -1.35
C ASN A 96 -6.96 -8.24 -0.37
N CYS A 97 -7.08 -8.47 0.95
CA CYS A 97 -6.88 -7.40 1.92
C CYS A 97 -5.40 -7.13 2.16
N ILE A 98 -4.94 -5.88 1.99
CA ILE A 98 -3.55 -5.46 2.29
C ILE A 98 -3.11 -5.72 3.73
N ALA A 99 -4.06 -5.92 4.64
CA ALA A 99 -3.83 -6.23 6.04
C ALA A 99 -3.88 -7.75 6.32
N CYS A 100 -4.14 -8.59 5.32
CA CYS A 100 -4.03 -10.04 5.41
C CYS A 100 -2.58 -10.49 5.20
N THR A 101 -2.17 -11.55 5.90
CA THR A 101 -0.84 -12.16 5.74
C THR A 101 -0.65 -12.83 4.38
N THR A 102 -1.73 -13.09 3.65
CA THR A 102 -1.71 -13.66 2.29
C THR A 102 -1.48 -12.59 1.22
N PHE A 103 -1.49 -11.30 1.56
CA PHE A 103 -1.25 -10.24 0.58
C PHE A 103 0.24 -10.15 0.27
N ASP A 104 0.59 -10.47 -0.97
CA ASP A 104 1.96 -10.43 -1.45
C ASP A 104 2.36 -8.98 -1.79
N TRP A 105 3.12 -8.38 -0.88
CA TRP A 105 3.66 -7.04 -1.06
C TRP A 105 4.79 -6.98 -2.10
N GLU A 106 5.47 -8.10 -2.35
CA GLU A 106 6.55 -8.19 -3.34
C GLU A 106 5.94 -8.28 -4.75
N GLU A 107 4.89 -9.07 -4.93
CA GLU A 107 4.12 -9.13 -6.18
C GLU A 107 3.50 -7.77 -6.52
N GLU A 108 2.93 -7.08 -5.52
CA GLU A 108 2.39 -5.73 -5.71
C GLU A 108 3.49 -4.71 -6.03
N ALA A 109 4.66 -4.79 -5.38
CA ALA A 109 5.80 -3.95 -5.71
C ALA A 109 6.31 -4.20 -7.14
N TYR A 110 6.37 -5.48 -7.55
CA TYR A 110 6.75 -5.89 -8.89
C TYR A 110 5.75 -5.39 -9.93
N ARG A 111 4.45 -5.56 -9.71
CA ARG A 111 3.38 -5.04 -10.57
C ARG A 111 3.49 -3.52 -10.78
N LEU A 112 3.85 -2.80 -9.72
CA LEU A 112 4.07 -1.35 -9.76
C LEU A 112 5.41 -0.95 -10.39
N SER A 113 6.35 -1.89 -10.54
CA SER A 113 7.63 -1.67 -11.18
C SER A 113 7.49 -1.41 -12.68
N ILE A 114 8.54 -0.83 -13.29
CA ILE A 114 8.61 -0.63 -14.74
C ILE A 114 8.42 -1.97 -15.45
N GLU A 115 9.09 -3.01 -14.98
CA GLU A 115 9.05 -4.35 -15.57
C GLU A 115 7.64 -4.98 -15.46
N GLY A 116 7.05 -4.96 -14.26
CA GLY A 116 5.72 -5.54 -14.04
C GLY A 116 4.59 -4.78 -14.73
N ARG A 117 4.73 -3.47 -14.98
CA ARG A 117 3.76 -2.69 -15.78
C ARG A 117 3.70 -3.17 -17.24
N HIS A 118 4.83 -3.63 -17.77
CA HIS A 118 4.93 -4.13 -19.15
C HIS A 118 4.68 -5.65 -19.26
N ASP A 119 4.67 -6.39 -18.14
CA ASP A 119 4.33 -7.81 -18.13
C ASP A 119 2.84 -8.01 -18.44
N ARG A 120 2.56 -8.71 -19.55
CA ARG A 120 1.19 -9.01 -20.00
C ARG A 120 0.49 -10.04 -19.10
N ARG A 121 1.23 -10.86 -18.36
CA ARG A 121 0.68 -11.83 -17.39
C ARG A 121 -0.05 -11.10 -16.25
N MET A 122 0.52 -9.98 -15.80
CA MET A 122 -0.05 -9.15 -14.74
C MET A 122 -1.29 -8.34 -15.17
N LYS A 123 -1.55 -8.20 -16.48
CA LYS A 123 -2.74 -7.47 -17.00
C LYS A 123 -4.04 -8.27 -16.92
N GLY A 124 -3.97 -9.59 -16.67
CA GLY A 124 -5.12 -10.50 -16.64
C GLY A 124 -5.63 -10.88 -15.25
N VAL A 125 -4.89 -10.60 -14.17
CA VAL A 125 -5.20 -11.09 -12.81
C VAL A 125 -6.43 -10.42 -12.17
N ILE A 126 -7.00 -9.38 -12.81
CA ILE A 126 -8.19 -8.65 -12.32
C ILE A 126 -9.45 -8.94 -13.17
N LYS A 127 -9.40 -9.83 -14.18
CA LYS A 127 -10.57 -10.09 -15.04
C LYS A 127 -11.45 -11.27 -14.65
N ASN A 128 -11.08 -12.03 -13.62
CA ASN A 128 -11.91 -13.09 -13.06
C ASN A 128 -12.15 -12.78 -11.57
N GLY A 129 -12.90 -11.72 -11.31
CA GLY A 129 -13.81 -11.66 -10.16
C GLY A 129 -15.17 -12.10 -10.68
#